data_AF-X0SJT8-F1
#
_entry.id   AF-X0SJT8-F1
#
_cell.length_a   1.000
_cell.length_b   1.000
_cell.length_c   1.000
_cell.angle_alpha   90.00
_cell.angle_beta   90.00
_cell.angle_gamma   90.00
#
_symmetry.space_group_name_H-M   'P 1'
#
loop_
_entity.id
_entity.type
_entity.pdbx_description
1 polymer ?
#
loop_
_entity_poly.entity_id
_entity_poly.type
_entity_poly.pdbx_seq_one_letter_code
_entity_poly.pdbx_strand_id
1 'polypeptide(L)'
;MIVDEICRERAKSISVYANPADLSGYDFWADYKLAIEPNEAIEDCWYFQLAYWVITDTFDTISAVNSEYDSVLTAPVKRLMQMSFNMGLKRPGAGRRFRGRGRGRRSPQQTNRDEVDKPTYVVSVNDGLTIPCTGRLSDDANNIDVIHFNIAVVINIKSVLPFMQQLCSAKKHKFKGFSGDELEQTFKHNQITVLETKFRSVEDEPYSLYDYGEDPVVELDLICEYIFNKKGYEEIKPETVTEKLIKAAEEANSKDRSRPRR
;
A
#
# COMPACT_ATOMS: atom_id res chain seq x y z
N MET A 1 -0.83 -28.35 22.77
CA MET A 1 -0.20 -29.30 21.82
C MET A 1 1.24 -28.85 21.53
N ILE A 2 2.10 -29.70 20.98
CA ILE A 2 3.49 -29.31 20.62
C ILE A 2 3.50 -28.11 19.65
N VAL A 3 2.54 -28.06 18.73
CA VAL A 3 2.39 -26.97 17.76
C VAL A 3 2.14 -25.62 18.46
N ASP A 4 1.26 -25.59 19.45
CA ASP A 4 0.93 -24.37 20.20
C ASP A 4 2.16 -23.82 20.92
N GLU A 5 2.97 -24.68 21.55
CA GLU A 5 4.18 -24.24 22.24
C GLU A 5 5.22 -23.69 21.26
N ILE A 6 5.36 -24.30 20.08
CA ILE A 6 6.23 -23.78 19.01
C ILE A 6 5.73 -22.41 18.52
N CYS A 7 4.43 -22.25 18.32
CA CYS A 7 3.83 -20.99 17.88
C CYS A 7 4.01 -19.90 18.93
N ARG A 8 3.82 -20.24 20.21
CA ARG A 8 3.99 -19.35 21.35
C ARG A 8 5.44 -18.93 21.57
N GLU A 9 6.39 -19.85 21.46
CA GLU A 9 7.82 -19.53 21.52
C GLU A 9 8.22 -18.58 20.38
N ARG A 10 7.72 -18.82 19.17
CA ARG A 10 7.92 -17.89 18.05
C ARG A 10 7.30 -16.51 18.32
N ALA A 11 6.09 -16.46 18.89
CA ALA A 11 5.42 -15.21 19.23
C ALA A 11 6.19 -14.40 20.29
N LYS A 12 6.85 -15.08 21.24
CA LYS A 12 7.72 -14.46 22.24
C LYS A 12 9.00 -13.85 21.64
N SER A 13 9.50 -14.41 20.54
CA SER A 13 10.81 -14.03 19.98
C SER A 13 10.78 -12.93 18.92
N ILE A 14 9.59 -12.46 18.52
CA ILE A 14 9.43 -11.46 17.45
C ILE A 14 8.43 -10.38 17.89
N SER A 15 8.54 -9.16 17.35
CA SER A 15 7.64 -8.05 17.67
C SER A 15 6.41 -7.96 16.78
N VAL A 16 6.43 -8.57 15.60
CA VAL A 16 5.32 -8.60 14.64
C VAL A 16 5.47 -9.81 13.70
N TYR A 17 4.38 -10.47 13.35
CA TYR A 17 4.36 -11.40 12.23
C TYR A 17 4.29 -10.61 10.92
N ALA A 18 5.31 -10.70 10.08
CA ALA A 18 5.30 -10.14 8.73
C ALA A 18 5.91 -11.16 7.76
N ASN A 19 5.31 -11.29 6.58
CA ASN A 19 5.83 -12.10 5.49
C ASN A 19 6.08 -11.18 4.28
N PRO A 20 7.26 -11.22 3.65
CA PRO A 20 7.51 -10.43 2.46
C PRO A 20 6.48 -10.65 1.32
N ALA A 21 5.89 -11.85 1.20
CA ALA A 21 4.83 -12.14 0.24
C ALA A 21 3.51 -11.36 0.48
N ASP A 22 3.35 -10.77 1.68
CA ASP A 22 2.21 -9.91 2.01
C ASP A 22 2.44 -8.47 1.52
N LEU A 23 3.64 -8.15 0.98
CA LEU A 23 3.98 -6.85 0.43
C LEU A 23 3.83 -6.81 -1.10
N SER A 24 3.11 -5.81 -1.58
CA SER A 24 3.01 -5.50 -3.00
C SER A 24 4.40 -5.36 -3.64
N GLY A 25 4.62 -6.07 -4.73
CA GLY A 25 5.87 -6.00 -5.50
C GLY A 25 6.97 -6.97 -5.10
N TYR A 26 6.87 -7.64 -3.95
CA TYR A 26 7.93 -8.55 -3.51
C TYR A 26 8.19 -9.67 -4.54
N ASP A 27 7.14 -10.40 -4.92
CA ASP A 27 7.24 -11.48 -5.91
C ASP A 27 7.62 -10.95 -7.31
N PHE A 28 7.10 -9.76 -7.66
CA PHE A 28 7.43 -9.11 -8.94
C PHE A 28 8.95 -8.90 -9.07
N TRP A 29 9.59 -8.39 -8.01
CA TRP A 29 11.03 -8.15 -8.01
C TRP A 29 11.85 -9.43 -7.87
N ALA A 30 11.34 -10.45 -7.16
CA ALA A 30 11.99 -11.74 -7.04
C ALA A 30 12.14 -12.45 -8.40
N ASP A 31 11.11 -12.35 -9.25
CA ASP A 31 11.08 -12.96 -10.58
C ASP A 31 11.37 -11.96 -11.72
N TYR A 32 11.83 -10.74 -11.38
CA TYR A 32 11.98 -9.68 -12.36
C TYR A 32 13.01 -10.06 -13.43
N LYS A 33 12.54 -10.12 -14.68
CA LYS A 33 13.38 -10.24 -15.86
C LYS A 33 13.44 -8.86 -16.49
N LEU A 34 14.65 -8.36 -16.71
CA LEU A 34 14.87 -7.05 -17.35
C LEU A 34 13.93 -6.91 -18.55
N ALA A 35 13.05 -5.91 -18.49
CA ALA A 35 12.10 -5.68 -19.58
C ALA A 35 12.88 -5.52 -20.89
N ILE A 36 12.33 -6.09 -21.97
CA ILE A 36 12.93 -5.99 -23.31
C ILE A 36 12.96 -4.51 -23.76
N GLU A 37 12.03 -3.70 -23.26
CA GLU A 37 11.90 -2.27 -23.54
C GLU A 37 12.39 -1.41 -22.35
N PRO A 38 13.41 -0.56 -22.52
CA PRO A 38 13.98 0.26 -21.45
C PRO A 38 12.96 1.18 -20.76
N ASN A 39 12.04 1.77 -21.52
CA ASN A 39 11.02 2.68 -20.98
C ASN A 39 10.07 1.97 -20.02
N GLU A 40 9.78 0.69 -20.26
CA GLU A 40 8.91 -0.10 -19.38
C GLU A 40 9.60 -0.41 -18.06
N ALA A 41 10.90 -0.76 -18.10
CA ALA A 41 11.68 -0.97 -16.88
C ALA A 41 11.75 0.29 -16.03
N ILE A 42 11.95 1.46 -16.65
CA ILE A 42 11.99 2.76 -15.96
C ILE A 42 10.66 3.05 -15.27
N GLU A 43 9.54 2.81 -15.94
CA GLU A 43 8.21 2.99 -15.35
C GLU A 43 7.96 2.04 -14.18
N ASP A 44 8.30 0.76 -14.31
CA ASP A 44 8.13 -0.20 -13.22
C ASP A 44 8.98 0.22 -12.01
N CYS A 45 10.24 0.61 -12.22
CA CYS A 45 11.08 1.20 -11.17
C CYS A 45 10.39 2.39 -10.50
N TRP A 46 9.81 3.31 -11.27
CA TRP A 46 9.13 4.49 -10.73
C TRP A 46 7.93 4.14 -9.87
N TYR A 47 7.01 3.31 -10.36
CA TYR A 47 5.82 2.95 -9.59
C TYR A 47 6.17 2.17 -8.32
N PHE A 48 7.20 1.32 -8.36
CA PHE A 48 7.68 0.65 -7.14
C PHE A 48 8.48 1.57 -6.22
N GLN A 49 9.09 2.65 -6.73
CA GLN A 49 9.64 3.70 -5.88
C GLN A 49 8.54 4.41 -5.07
N LEU A 50 7.38 4.68 -5.69
CA LEU A 50 6.21 5.19 -4.96
C LEU A 50 5.76 4.17 -3.90
N ALA A 51 5.68 2.89 -4.26
CA ALA A 51 5.30 1.83 -3.33
C ALA A 51 6.24 1.76 -2.13
N TYR A 52 7.55 1.83 -2.38
CA TYR A 52 8.58 1.80 -1.36
C TYR A 52 8.39 2.90 -0.31
N TRP A 53 8.06 4.13 -0.73
CA TRP A 53 7.80 5.23 0.21
C TRP A 53 6.60 4.93 1.12
N VAL A 54 5.49 4.47 0.55
CA VAL A 54 4.30 4.09 1.35
C VAL A 54 4.60 2.92 2.29
N ILE A 55 5.30 1.90 1.80
CA ILE A 55 5.69 0.72 2.57
C ILE A 55 6.56 1.13 3.75
N THR A 56 7.56 1.99 3.52
CA THR A 56 8.45 2.50 4.57
C THR A 56 7.66 3.18 5.69
N ASP A 57 6.79 4.12 5.35
CA ASP A 57 5.94 4.83 6.33
C ASP A 57 5.02 3.89 7.13
N THR A 58 4.56 2.82 6.48
CA THR A 58 3.73 1.78 7.11
C THR A 58 4.54 0.98 8.12
N PHE A 59 5.75 0.54 7.76
CA PHE A 59 6.64 -0.16 8.68
C PHE A 59 7.11 0.73 9.83
N ASP A 60 7.41 2.01 9.57
CA ASP A 60 7.73 2.99 10.61
C ASP A 60 6.56 3.17 11.59
N THR A 61 5.33 3.17 11.08
CA THR A 61 4.12 3.21 11.92
C THR A 61 4.02 1.98 12.81
N ILE A 62 4.16 0.78 12.25
CA ILE A 62 4.11 -0.48 13.02
C ILE A 62 5.23 -0.50 14.06
N SER A 63 6.45 -0.15 13.66
CA SER A 63 7.61 -0.11 14.55
C SER A 63 7.42 0.88 15.69
N ALA A 64 6.84 2.06 15.43
CA ALA A 64 6.58 3.07 16.45
C ALA A 64 5.48 2.63 17.42
N VAL A 65 4.41 1.99 16.95
CA VAL A 65 3.34 1.49 17.81
C VAL A 65 3.84 0.32 18.68
N ASN A 66 4.71 -0.53 18.13
CA ASN A 66 5.24 -1.68 18.85
C ASN A 66 6.54 -1.40 19.63
N SER A 67 7.05 -0.16 19.64
CA SER A 67 8.41 0.14 20.13
C SER A 67 8.67 -0.20 21.60
N GLU A 68 7.62 -0.25 22.41
CA GLU A 68 7.69 -0.55 23.85
C GLU A 68 7.47 -2.05 24.16
N TYR A 69 7.40 -2.90 23.13
CA TYR A 69 7.03 -4.31 23.25
C TYR A 69 8.01 -5.22 22.52
N ASP A 70 8.48 -6.25 23.22
CA ASP A 70 9.48 -7.18 22.69
C ASP A 70 8.87 -8.42 22.01
N SER A 71 7.55 -8.63 22.14
CA SER A 71 6.88 -9.85 21.68
C SER A 71 5.52 -9.58 21.05
N VAL A 72 5.11 -10.41 20.09
CA VAL A 72 3.76 -10.36 19.50
C VAL A 72 2.68 -10.52 20.56
N LEU A 73 2.91 -11.35 21.59
CA LEU A 73 1.93 -11.63 22.64
C LEU A 73 1.46 -10.34 23.33
N THR A 74 2.37 -9.38 23.53
CA THR A 74 2.08 -8.12 24.21
C THR A 74 1.99 -6.92 23.27
N ALA A 75 2.62 -6.98 22.10
CA ALA A 75 2.64 -5.88 21.14
C ALA A 75 1.25 -5.52 20.62
N PRO A 76 0.95 -4.23 20.36
CA PRO A 76 -0.34 -3.82 19.82
C PRO A 76 -0.62 -4.41 18.44
N VAL A 77 0.30 -4.24 17.48
CA VAL A 77 0.18 -4.81 16.14
C VAL A 77 0.78 -6.21 16.15
N LYS A 78 -0.04 -7.20 15.85
CA LYS A 78 0.33 -8.62 15.93
C LYS A 78 0.87 -9.13 14.61
N ARG A 79 0.24 -8.73 13.50
CA ARG A 79 0.56 -9.23 12.17
C ARG A 79 0.28 -8.19 11.10
N LEU A 80 1.18 -8.05 10.14
CA LEU A 80 0.88 -7.44 8.85
C LEU A 80 0.31 -8.54 7.94
N MET A 81 -0.95 -8.36 7.50
CA MET A 81 -1.66 -9.34 6.66
C MET A 81 -1.48 -9.05 5.18
N GLN A 82 -1.50 -7.77 4.81
CA GLN A 82 -1.41 -7.35 3.42
C GLN A 82 -1.04 -5.87 3.35
N MET A 83 -0.26 -5.54 2.34
CA MET A 83 -0.13 -4.18 1.81
C MET A 83 -0.25 -4.21 0.30
N SER A 84 -1.26 -3.53 -0.25
CA SER A 84 -1.60 -3.59 -1.68
C SER A 84 -1.99 -2.23 -2.24
N PHE A 85 -1.90 -2.07 -3.55
CA PHE A 85 -2.32 -0.86 -4.27
C PHE A 85 -3.55 -1.09 -5.16
N ASN A 86 -3.94 -2.35 -5.36
CA ASN A 86 -5.11 -2.75 -6.13
C ASN A 86 -6.12 -3.61 -5.34
N MET A 87 -6.03 -3.64 -4.00
CA MET A 87 -6.86 -4.46 -3.10
C MET A 87 -6.77 -5.99 -3.37
N GLY A 88 -5.70 -6.47 -4.02
CA GLY A 88 -5.59 -7.87 -4.40
C GLY A 88 -6.63 -8.33 -5.45
N LEU A 89 -7.40 -7.40 -6.04
CA LEU A 89 -8.44 -7.68 -7.05
C LEU A 89 -7.90 -8.29 -8.34
N LYS A 90 -6.57 -8.41 -8.45
CA LYS A 90 -5.86 -8.97 -9.60
C LYS A 90 -4.89 -10.10 -9.28
N ARG A 91 -4.87 -10.66 -8.05
CA ARG A 91 -4.06 -11.85 -7.75
C ARG A 91 -4.64 -13.08 -8.47
N PRO A 92 -3.90 -13.76 -9.38
CA PRO A 92 -4.30 -15.06 -9.88
C PRO A 92 -4.12 -16.10 -8.75
N GLY A 93 -5.19 -16.37 -7.98
CA GLY A 93 -5.19 -17.48 -7.02
C GLY A 93 -5.92 -17.23 -5.70
N ALA A 94 -6.19 -15.98 -5.33
CA ALA A 94 -6.95 -15.67 -4.12
C ALA A 94 -8.43 -15.40 -4.47
N GLY A 95 -9.28 -16.42 -4.34
CA GLY A 95 -10.71 -16.24 -4.10
C GLY A 95 -11.57 -15.67 -5.24
N ARG A 96 -11.70 -16.37 -6.37
CA ARG A 96 -12.81 -16.12 -7.33
C ARG A 96 -14.16 -16.55 -6.73
N ARG A 97 -14.85 -15.61 -6.08
CA ARG A 97 -16.31 -15.53 -6.10
C ARG A 97 -16.71 -14.07 -6.27
N PHE A 98 -16.77 -13.56 -7.50
CA PHE A 98 -17.97 -12.92 -8.06
C PHE A 98 -17.80 -12.58 -9.57
N ARG A 99 -18.95 -12.55 -10.24
CA ARG A 99 -19.25 -12.62 -11.69
C ARG A 99 -18.63 -11.55 -12.60
N GLY A 100 -18.32 -11.95 -13.84
CA GLY A 100 -18.17 -11.03 -14.98
C GLY A 100 -17.74 -11.73 -16.27
N ARG A 101 -18.71 -12.31 -17.01
CA ARG A 101 -18.50 -13.07 -18.25
C ARG A 101 -18.33 -12.09 -19.43
N GLY A 102 -17.12 -11.55 -19.63
CA GLY A 102 -16.76 -10.72 -20.78
C GLY A 102 -15.60 -11.33 -21.57
N ARG A 103 -15.90 -12.02 -22.69
CA ARG A 103 -14.90 -12.53 -23.64
C ARG A 103 -14.29 -11.36 -24.42
N GLY A 104 -13.17 -10.83 -23.94
CA GLY A 104 -12.22 -10.07 -24.73
C GLY A 104 -10.89 -10.83 -24.76
N ARG A 105 -10.50 -11.33 -25.94
CA ARG A 105 -9.27 -12.11 -26.13
C ARG A 105 -8.07 -11.14 -26.13
N ARG A 106 -7.62 -10.72 -24.93
CA ARG A 106 -6.36 -9.98 -24.77
C ARG A 106 -5.17 -10.95 -24.92
N SER A 107 -4.06 -10.45 -25.44
CA SER A 107 -2.85 -11.23 -25.63
C SER A 107 -2.31 -11.73 -24.27
N PRO A 108 -1.72 -12.94 -24.19
CA PRO A 108 -1.19 -13.50 -22.93
C PRO A 108 -0.11 -12.65 -22.25
N GLN A 109 0.54 -11.78 -23.03
CA GLN A 109 1.63 -10.92 -22.57
C GLN A 109 1.09 -9.65 -21.87
N GLN A 110 -0.12 -9.22 -22.22
CA GLN A 110 -0.77 -8.05 -21.63
C GLN A 110 -1.49 -8.39 -20.31
N THR A 111 -1.94 -9.65 -20.14
CA THR A 111 -2.60 -10.11 -18.92
C THR A 111 -1.64 -10.18 -17.72
N ASN A 112 -0.39 -10.62 -17.90
CA ASN A 112 0.59 -10.68 -16.80
C ASN A 112 0.99 -9.30 -16.24
N ARG A 113 0.97 -8.25 -17.07
CA ARG A 113 1.35 -6.89 -16.65
C ARG A 113 0.21 -6.13 -16.00
N ASP A 114 -1.02 -6.37 -16.45
CA ASP A 114 -2.22 -5.83 -15.82
C ASP A 114 -2.45 -6.42 -14.41
N GLU A 115 -1.82 -7.55 -14.08
CA GLU A 115 -1.94 -8.31 -12.82
C GLU A 115 -0.96 -7.88 -11.71
N VAL A 116 0.04 -7.05 -12.01
CA VAL A 116 1.01 -6.60 -11.00
C VAL A 116 0.36 -5.57 -10.07
N ASP A 117 0.46 -5.83 -8.77
CA ASP A 117 0.03 -4.90 -7.73
C ASP A 117 1.05 -3.76 -7.60
N LYS A 118 0.77 -2.65 -8.30
CA LYS A 118 1.59 -1.44 -8.29
C LYS A 118 0.74 -0.20 -8.06
N PRO A 119 1.29 0.87 -7.45
CA PRO A 119 0.59 2.12 -7.25
C PRO A 119 0.07 2.72 -8.55
N THR A 120 -1.09 3.36 -8.47
CA THR A 120 -1.65 4.15 -9.58
C THR A 120 -2.06 5.52 -9.07
N TYR A 121 -1.77 6.53 -9.88
CA TYR A 121 -2.19 7.90 -9.63
C TYR A 121 -3.70 8.05 -9.76
N VAL A 122 -4.31 8.77 -8.84
CA VAL A 122 -5.76 9.01 -8.81
C VAL A 122 -6.05 10.32 -9.54
N VAL A 123 -6.17 10.27 -10.87
CA VAL A 123 -6.46 11.46 -11.71
C VAL A 123 -7.96 11.72 -11.84
N SER A 124 -8.79 10.73 -11.53
CA SER A 124 -10.24 10.83 -11.45
C SER A 124 -10.79 9.97 -10.31
N VAL A 125 -12.03 10.24 -9.90
CA VAL A 125 -12.71 9.51 -8.81
C VAL A 125 -12.83 8.00 -9.09
N ASN A 126 -12.76 7.57 -10.35
CA ASN A 126 -12.86 6.15 -10.71
C ASN A 126 -11.51 5.42 -10.67
N ASP A 127 -10.40 6.14 -10.53
CA ASP A 127 -9.06 5.56 -10.50
C ASP A 127 -8.66 5.14 -9.08
N GLY A 128 -9.32 5.69 -8.06
CA GLY A 128 -9.07 5.37 -6.66
C GLY A 128 -9.68 4.03 -6.23
N LEU A 129 -9.11 3.44 -5.18
CA LEU A 129 -9.66 2.24 -4.51
C LEU A 129 -11.03 2.46 -3.85
N THR A 130 -11.36 3.72 -3.58
CA THR A 130 -12.63 4.17 -3.00
C THR A 130 -12.89 5.60 -3.48
N ILE A 131 -14.11 6.10 -3.26
CA ILE A 131 -14.47 7.49 -3.46
C ILE A 131 -13.95 8.28 -2.25
N PRO A 132 -12.89 9.09 -2.37
CA PRO A 132 -12.30 9.75 -1.23
C PRO A 132 -13.22 10.89 -0.76
N CYS A 133 -13.48 10.97 0.54
CA CYS A 133 -14.22 12.09 1.14
C CYS A 133 -13.43 13.43 1.06
N THR A 134 -12.12 13.34 0.83
CA THR A 134 -11.22 14.50 0.67
C THR A 134 -11.39 15.19 -0.68
N GLY A 135 -11.91 14.48 -1.69
CA GLY A 135 -12.00 14.96 -3.07
C GLY A 135 -10.64 15.24 -3.74
N ARG A 136 -9.53 14.83 -3.11
CA ARG A 136 -8.18 15.08 -3.63
C ARG A 136 -7.88 14.14 -4.79
N LEU A 137 -7.32 14.71 -5.86
CA LEU A 137 -6.87 14.01 -7.05
C LEU A 137 -5.44 14.45 -7.37
N SER A 138 -4.73 13.66 -8.18
CA SER A 138 -3.48 14.06 -8.79
C SER A 138 -3.74 15.17 -9.79
N ASP A 139 -3.29 16.39 -9.47
CA ASP A 139 -3.46 17.55 -10.34
C ASP A 139 -2.31 18.56 -10.20
N ASP A 140 -2.11 19.35 -11.23
CA ASP A 140 -1.07 20.40 -11.24
C ASP A 140 -1.48 21.65 -10.45
N ALA A 141 -2.78 21.90 -10.32
CA ALA A 141 -3.31 23.09 -9.66
C ALA A 141 -2.99 23.12 -8.15
N ASN A 142 -3.09 21.97 -7.50
CA ASN A 142 -2.79 21.76 -6.10
C ASN A 142 -1.35 21.30 -5.87
N ASN A 143 -0.60 21.05 -6.95
CA ASN A 143 0.80 20.62 -6.91
C ASN A 143 1.00 19.35 -6.05
N ILE A 144 0.03 18.43 -6.14
CA ILE A 144 0.05 17.13 -5.47
C ILE A 144 -0.21 16.01 -6.45
N ASP A 145 0.42 14.86 -6.22
CA ASP A 145 -0.04 13.59 -6.76
C ASP A 145 -0.63 12.75 -5.61
N VAL A 146 -1.70 12.02 -5.91
CA VAL A 146 -2.42 11.16 -4.97
C VAL A 146 -2.37 9.73 -5.46
N ILE A 147 -2.07 8.78 -4.57
CA ILE A 147 -2.28 7.35 -4.80
C ILE A 147 -3.16 6.80 -3.67
N HIS A 148 -3.92 5.74 -3.96
CA HIS A 148 -4.59 4.97 -2.93
C HIS A 148 -3.84 3.67 -2.67
N PHE A 149 -3.85 3.23 -1.42
CA PHE A 149 -3.29 1.95 -1.02
C PHE A 149 -4.16 1.33 0.07
N ASN A 150 -3.90 0.06 0.33
CA ASN A 150 -4.58 -0.74 1.31
C ASN A 150 -3.60 -1.39 2.25
N ILE A 151 -3.93 -1.39 3.53
CA ILE A 151 -3.20 -2.09 4.57
C ILE A 151 -4.18 -2.90 5.41
N ALA A 152 -3.84 -4.17 5.61
CA ALA A 152 -4.54 -5.06 6.52
C ALA A 152 -3.59 -5.54 7.62
N VAL A 153 -4.00 -5.42 8.89
CA VAL A 153 -3.23 -5.84 10.07
C VAL A 153 -4.11 -6.60 11.06
N VAL A 154 -3.52 -7.54 11.80
CA VAL A 154 -4.11 -8.04 13.04
C VAL A 154 -3.59 -7.17 14.18
N ILE A 155 -4.50 -6.60 14.97
CA ILE A 155 -4.16 -5.64 16.02
C ILE A 155 -5.01 -5.87 17.27
N ASN A 156 -4.45 -5.57 18.44
CA ASN A 156 -5.21 -5.48 19.68
C ASN A 156 -6.36 -4.47 19.52
N ILE A 157 -7.57 -4.86 19.91
CA ILE A 157 -8.77 -4.03 19.71
C ILE A 157 -8.66 -2.64 20.37
N LYS A 158 -7.95 -2.54 21.49
CA LYS A 158 -7.73 -1.27 22.21
C LYS A 158 -6.78 -0.33 21.48
N SER A 159 -6.03 -0.84 20.51
CA SER A 159 -4.97 -0.12 19.81
C SER A 159 -5.35 0.30 18.39
N VAL A 160 -6.57 0.00 17.92
CA VAL A 160 -7.07 0.39 16.58
C VAL A 160 -6.95 1.90 16.34
N LEU A 161 -7.54 2.72 17.22
CA LEU A 161 -7.50 4.18 17.07
C LEU A 161 -6.08 4.76 17.26
N PRO A 162 -5.30 4.34 18.28
CA PRO A 162 -3.89 4.73 18.39
C PRO A 162 -3.06 4.41 17.14
N PHE A 163 -3.28 3.24 16.54
CA PHE A 163 -2.59 2.85 15.32
C PHE A 163 -2.97 3.74 14.14
N MET A 164 -4.26 4.01 13.94
CA MET A 164 -4.72 4.93 12.88
C MET A 164 -4.16 6.34 13.09
N GLN A 165 -4.10 6.80 14.34
CA GLN A 165 -3.51 8.10 14.67
C GLN A 165 -2.02 8.13 14.34
N GLN A 166 -1.26 7.08 14.68
CA GLN A 166 0.15 6.98 14.35
C GLN A 166 0.36 6.88 12.83
N LEU A 167 -0.49 6.13 12.13
CA LEU A 167 -0.47 6.00 10.67
C LEU A 167 -0.73 7.35 9.97
N CYS A 168 -1.57 8.22 10.53
CA CYS A 168 -1.83 9.57 10.02
C CYS A 168 -0.91 10.64 10.64
N SER A 169 0.04 10.23 11.47
CA SER A 169 0.98 11.16 12.12
C SER A 169 2.09 11.56 11.14
N ALA A 170 2.85 12.58 11.53
CA ALA A 170 3.92 13.08 10.69
C ALA A 170 5.23 12.29 10.92
N LYS A 171 5.81 11.75 9.85
CA LYS A 171 7.02 10.92 9.86
C LYS A 171 8.24 11.77 9.56
N LYS A 172 9.39 11.35 10.09
CA LYS A 172 10.68 11.99 9.87
C LYS A 172 11.52 11.10 8.97
N HIS A 173 12.19 11.68 8.00
CA HIS A 173 13.16 10.96 7.18
C HIS A 173 14.43 11.79 6.99
N LYS A 174 15.52 11.10 6.69
CA LYS A 174 16.81 11.68 6.37
C LYS A 174 16.99 11.70 4.85
N PHE A 175 17.47 12.80 4.31
CA PHE A 175 17.67 13.00 2.88
C PHE A 175 19.05 13.57 2.60
N LYS A 176 19.73 13.07 1.56
CA LYS A 176 21.10 13.47 1.16
C LYS A 176 21.16 13.85 -0.32
N GLY A 177 20.08 14.42 -0.85
CA GLY A 177 19.92 14.60 -2.29
C GLY A 177 19.58 13.28 -2.98
N PHE A 178 19.17 13.36 -4.24
CA PHE A 178 18.81 12.18 -5.03
C PHE A 178 20.04 11.32 -5.41
N SER A 179 21.22 11.94 -5.52
CA SER A 179 22.50 11.25 -5.75
C SER A 179 23.16 10.73 -4.46
N GLY A 180 22.71 11.18 -3.29
CA GLY A 180 23.28 10.81 -1.99
C GLY A 180 24.52 11.60 -1.55
N ASP A 181 24.96 12.56 -2.35
CA ASP A 181 26.19 13.34 -2.13
C ASP A 181 26.00 14.62 -1.31
N GLU A 182 24.75 15.01 -1.03
CA GLU A 182 24.46 16.22 -0.27
C GLU A 182 24.53 16.00 1.24
N LEU A 183 24.61 17.10 1.99
CA LEU A 183 24.57 17.06 3.44
C LEU A 183 23.24 16.44 3.92
N GLU A 184 23.31 15.58 4.92
CA GLU A 184 22.13 14.96 5.52
C GLU A 184 21.20 16.02 6.12
N GLN A 185 19.99 16.09 5.60
CA GLN A 185 18.91 16.94 6.07
C GLN A 185 17.79 16.08 6.63
N THR A 186 17.20 16.52 7.74
CA THR A 186 16.02 15.87 8.32
C THR A 186 14.77 16.59 7.86
N PHE A 187 13.91 15.88 7.15
CA PHE A 187 12.61 16.37 6.72
C PHE A 187 11.49 15.67 7.48
N LYS A 188 10.32 16.30 7.45
CA LYS A 188 9.10 15.77 8.04
C LYS A 188 7.99 15.85 7.02
N HIS A 189 7.21 14.77 6.89
CA HIS A 189 6.05 14.74 6.01
C HIS A 189 4.85 14.12 6.74
N ASN A 190 3.64 14.50 6.34
CA ASN A 190 2.41 13.86 6.79
C ASN A 190 1.54 13.57 5.59
N GLN A 191 1.70 12.39 5.00
CA GLN A 191 1.22 12.09 3.66
C GLN A 191 0.04 11.11 3.64
N ILE A 192 -0.26 10.44 4.76
CA ILE A 192 -1.26 9.37 4.82
C ILE A 192 -2.56 9.89 5.41
N THR A 193 -3.68 9.58 4.77
CA THR A 193 -5.04 9.80 5.30
C THR A 193 -5.86 8.52 5.12
N VAL A 194 -6.54 8.06 6.17
CA VAL A 194 -7.46 6.91 6.09
C VAL A 194 -8.77 7.36 5.44
N LEU A 195 -9.19 6.63 4.40
CA LEU A 195 -10.42 6.87 3.63
C LEU A 195 -11.54 5.91 4.01
N GLU A 196 -11.23 4.63 4.16
CA GLU A 196 -12.17 3.61 4.65
C GLU A 196 -11.54 2.80 5.77
N THR A 197 -12.39 2.31 6.67
CA THR A 197 -12.01 1.41 7.75
C THR A 197 -13.01 0.28 7.83
N LYS A 198 -12.50 -0.95 7.81
CA LYS A 198 -13.25 -2.18 8.06
C LYS A 198 -12.50 -2.95 9.13
N PHE A 199 -13.22 -3.57 10.05
CA PHE A 199 -12.59 -4.50 10.97
C PHE A 199 -13.52 -5.67 11.27
N ARG A 200 -12.91 -6.83 11.52
CA ARG A 200 -13.60 -8.06 11.91
C ARG A 200 -12.89 -8.71 13.08
N SER A 201 -13.65 -9.37 13.95
CA SER A 201 -13.07 -10.17 15.03
C SER A 201 -12.23 -11.30 14.43
N VAL A 202 -11.07 -11.55 15.02
CA VAL A 202 -10.36 -12.80 14.77
C VAL A 202 -10.90 -13.82 15.76
N GLU A 203 -11.38 -14.94 15.25
CA GLU A 203 -11.81 -16.06 16.08
C GLU A 203 -10.63 -16.98 16.35
N ASP A 204 -10.65 -17.64 17.50
CA ASP A 204 -9.61 -18.58 17.89
C ASP A 204 -9.76 -19.86 17.05
N GLU A 205 -8.89 -20.04 16.06
CA GLU A 205 -8.87 -21.21 15.20
C GLU A 205 -7.82 -22.20 15.70
N PRO A 206 -8.19 -23.43 16.13
CA PRO A 206 -7.27 -24.38 16.75
C PRO A 206 -6.18 -24.91 15.80
N TYR A 207 -6.23 -24.56 14.51
CA TYR A 207 -5.23 -24.88 13.50
C TYR A 207 -4.43 -23.66 13.03
N SER A 208 -4.62 -22.50 13.67
CA SER A 208 -3.83 -21.31 13.44
C SER A 208 -2.36 -21.58 13.78
N LEU A 209 -1.45 -21.16 12.89
CA LEU A 209 0.00 -21.16 13.14
C LEU A 209 0.48 -19.86 13.78
N TYR A 210 -0.44 -19.10 14.37
CA TYR A 210 -0.20 -17.80 15.00
C TYR A 210 -0.74 -17.80 16.43
N ASP A 211 0.06 -17.27 17.34
CA ASP A 211 -0.36 -16.96 18.71
C ASP A 211 -0.32 -15.44 18.89
N TYR A 212 -1.47 -14.84 19.18
CA TYR A 212 -1.62 -13.39 19.35
C TYR A 212 -1.66 -12.95 20.82
N GLY A 213 -1.54 -13.90 21.75
CA GLY A 213 -1.72 -13.70 23.18
C GLY A 213 -3.18 -13.79 23.61
N GLU A 214 -3.43 -13.43 24.87
CA GLU A 214 -4.74 -13.58 25.52
C GLU A 214 -5.68 -12.39 25.27
N ASP A 215 -5.14 -11.27 24.80
CA ASP A 215 -5.91 -10.08 24.52
C ASP A 215 -6.76 -10.23 23.24
N PRO A 216 -7.98 -9.68 23.22
CA PRO A 216 -8.82 -9.70 22.02
C PRO A 216 -8.19 -8.90 20.89
N VAL A 217 -8.13 -9.52 19.71
CA VAL A 217 -7.57 -8.94 18.49
C VAL A 217 -8.59 -8.88 17.37
N VAL A 218 -8.41 -7.92 16.49
CA VAL A 218 -9.23 -7.72 15.28
C VAL A 218 -8.34 -7.67 14.06
N GLU A 219 -8.86 -8.13 12.94
CA GLU A 219 -8.32 -7.77 11.65
C GLU A 219 -8.84 -6.38 11.28
N LEU A 220 -7.93 -5.45 11.09
CA LEU A 220 -8.18 -4.08 10.67
C LEU A 220 -7.75 -3.93 9.21
N ASP A 221 -8.67 -3.54 8.34
CA ASP A 221 -8.49 -3.32 6.92
C ASP A 221 -8.78 -1.84 6.61
N LEU A 222 -7.76 -1.13 6.13
CA LEU A 222 -7.81 0.30 5.83
C LEU A 222 -7.58 0.54 4.35
N ILE A 223 -8.40 1.40 3.75
CA ILE A 223 -8.05 2.06 2.48
C ILE A 223 -7.55 3.44 2.84
N CYS A 224 -6.38 3.79 2.34
CA CYS A 224 -5.68 5.03 2.63
C CYS A 224 -5.38 5.76 1.33
N GLU A 225 -5.30 7.08 1.39
CA GLU A 225 -4.60 7.89 0.39
C GLU A 225 -3.21 8.27 0.88
N TYR A 226 -2.28 8.36 -0.06
CA TYR A 226 -0.95 8.90 0.12
C TYR A 226 -0.76 10.11 -0.80
N ILE A 227 -0.28 11.22 -0.25
CA ILE A 227 -0.13 12.48 -0.97
C ILE A 227 1.35 12.80 -1.16
N PHE A 228 1.76 12.91 -2.41
CA PHE A 228 3.08 13.37 -2.78
C PHE A 228 3.04 14.84 -3.16
N ASN A 229 3.91 15.66 -2.55
CA ASN A 229 4.12 17.03 -3.00
C ASN A 229 5.06 16.99 -4.21
N LYS A 230 4.58 17.40 -5.39
CA LYS A 230 5.33 17.31 -6.66
C LYS A 230 6.71 17.93 -6.56
N LYS A 231 6.83 19.07 -5.87
CA LYS A 231 8.11 19.79 -5.67
C LYS A 231 9.20 18.92 -5.02
N GLY A 232 8.82 17.87 -4.28
CA GLY A 232 9.76 17.01 -3.58
C GLY A 232 10.38 15.89 -4.44
N TYR A 233 9.87 15.62 -5.65
CA TYR A 233 10.38 14.52 -6.49
C TYR A 233 10.26 14.77 -7.99
N GLU A 234 9.66 15.86 -8.45
CA GLU A 234 9.42 16.08 -9.89
C GLU A 234 10.70 16.00 -10.73
N GLU A 235 11.84 16.40 -10.16
CA GLU A 235 13.17 16.30 -10.79
C GLU A 235 13.57 14.87 -11.16
N ILE A 236 13.14 13.88 -10.37
CA ILE A 236 13.47 12.47 -10.59
C ILE A 236 12.34 11.69 -11.26
N LYS A 237 11.22 12.35 -11.59
CA LYS A 237 10.08 11.72 -12.25
C LYS A 237 10.43 11.46 -13.72
N PRO A 238 10.36 10.21 -14.21
CA PRO A 238 10.67 9.92 -15.59
C PRO A 238 9.72 10.61 -16.58
N GLU A 239 10.25 11.09 -17.70
CA GLU A 239 9.46 11.74 -18.76
C GLU A 239 8.31 10.85 -19.26
N THR A 240 8.55 9.55 -19.40
CA THR A 240 7.56 8.56 -19.83
C THR A 240 6.34 8.50 -18.90
N VAL A 241 6.55 8.69 -17.60
CA VAL A 241 5.47 8.73 -16.60
C VAL A 241 4.70 10.05 -16.70
N THR A 242 5.42 11.16 -16.87
CA THR A 242 4.84 12.49 -17.02
C THR A 242 3.91 12.56 -18.24
N GLU A 243 4.36 12.09 -19.40
CA GLU A 243 3.55 12.04 -20.62
C GLU A 243 2.29 11.19 -20.44
N LYS A 244 2.42 10.02 -19.78
CA LYS A 244 1.26 9.15 -19.48
C LYS A 244 0.24 9.83 -18.58
N LEU A 245 0.68 10.59 -17.59
CA LEU A 245 -0.20 11.32 -16.69
C LEU A 245 -0.96 12.44 -17.39
N ILE A 246 -0.28 13.21 -18.24
CA ILE A 246 -0.92 14.26 -19.05
C ILE A 246 -2.02 13.64 -19.91
N LYS A 247 -1.70 12.56 -20.62
CA LYS A 247 -2.67 11.86 -21.46
C LYS A 247 -3.86 11.32 -20.65
N ALA A 248 -3.61 10.72 -19.49
CA ALA A 248 -4.67 10.21 -18.62
C ALA A 248 -5.60 11.33 -18.12
N ALA A 249 -5.05 12.49 -17.77
CA ALA A 249 -5.81 13.65 -17.33
C ALA A 249 -6.67 14.25 -18.47
N GLU A 250 -6.14 14.33 -19.69
CA GLU A 250 -6.90 14.76 -20.87
C GLU A 250 -8.07 13.81 -21.17
N GLU A 251 -7.83 12.50 -21.11
CA GLU A 251 -8.86 11.48 -21.30
C GLU A 251 -9.95 11.56 -20.23
N ALA A 252 -9.59 11.77 -18.96
CA ALA A 252 -10.55 11.94 -17.87
C ALA A 252 -11.44 13.17 -18.07
N ASN A 253 -10.86 14.31 -18.44
CA ASN A 253 -11.59 15.55 -18.72
C ASN A 253 -12.55 15.44 -19.91
N SER A 254 -12.18 14.68 -20.95
CA SER A 254 -13.05 14.45 -22.11
C SER A 254 -14.30 13.61 -21.77
N LYS A 255 -14.15 12.64 -20.86
CA LYS A 255 -15.24 11.77 -20.41
C LYS A 255 -16.22 12.50 -19.49
N ASP A 256 -15.74 13.48 -18.73
CA ASP A 256 -16.61 14.28 -17.87
C ASP A 256 -17.46 15.29 -18.66
N ARG A 257 -16.88 15.91 -19.70
CA ARG A 257 -17.60 16.83 -20.61
C ARG A 257 -18.68 16.16 -21.47
N SER A 258 -18.58 14.84 -21.69
CA SER A 258 -19.55 14.08 -22.48
C SER A 258 -20.68 13.46 -21.66
N ARG A 259 -20.68 13.62 -20.32
CA ARG A 259 -21.78 13.16 -19.47
C ARG A 259 -22.93 14.19 -19.48
N PRO A 260 -24.17 13.80 -19.86
CA PRO A 260 -25.31 14.70 -19.75
C PRO A 260 -25.53 15.04 -18.26
N ARG A 261 -25.56 16.33 -17.94
CA ARG A 261 -25.93 16.81 -16.61
C ARG A 261 -27.35 16.30 -16.31
N ARG A 262 -27.46 15.44 -15.29
CA ARG A 262 -28.75 14.98 -14.76
C ARG A 262 -29.43 16.07 -13.97
#